data_AF-A0A8H6J2T7-F1
#
_entry.id   AF-A0A8H6J2T7-F1
#
_cell.length_a   1.000
_cell.length_b   1.000
_cell.length_c   1.000
_cell.angle_alpha   90.00
_cell.angle_beta   90.00
_cell.angle_gamma   90.00
#
_symmetry.space_group_name_H-M   'P 1'
#
loop_
_entity.id
_entity.type
_entity.pdbx_description
1 polymer ?
#
loop_
_entity_poly.entity_id
_entity_poly.type
_entity_poly.pdbx_seq_one_letter_code
_entity_poly.pdbx_strand_id
1 'polypeptide(L)'
;MASLRLPKIGTVVRKEDSGYEAGPIPGIGGPFDTAAAFFEAWAATAKFKRGKEEIAQILQRVGPISAEEMVKIIEEFPSQIRNTAAHLPFPTCNEGPFPLDHDDFLHSNIMVDEASFEVTGIIDWKWAWTVPWGLMGYPDFLRAMPRSFDLPQHYDENGQPLEEDVKE
;
A
#
# COMPACT_ATOMS: atom_id res chain seq x y z
N MET A 1 -1.86 -14.58 -4.68
CA MET A 1 -2.86 -13.84 -3.87
C MET A 1 -3.19 -14.63 -2.62
N ALA A 2 -3.37 -13.96 -1.48
CA ALA A 2 -3.68 -14.62 -0.21
C ALA A 2 -4.98 -15.44 -0.29
N SER A 3 -4.93 -16.71 0.14
CA SER A 3 -6.11 -17.56 0.27
C SER A 3 -6.89 -17.25 1.56
N LEU A 4 -6.20 -16.75 2.58
CA LEU A 4 -6.80 -16.32 3.84
C LEU A 4 -7.53 -14.99 3.66
N ARG A 5 -8.81 -14.97 4.09
CA ARG A 5 -9.70 -13.81 3.97
C ARG A 5 -10.58 -13.69 5.20
N LEU A 6 -10.97 -12.46 5.55
CA LEU A 6 -11.98 -12.19 6.59
C LEU A 6 -13.16 -11.42 6.01
N PRO A 7 -14.35 -11.47 6.65
CA PRO A 7 -15.55 -10.78 6.15
C PRO A 7 -15.43 -9.25 6.12
N LYS A 8 -14.61 -8.67 7.00
CA LYS A 8 -14.45 -7.22 7.18
C LYS A 8 -12.98 -6.83 7.02
N ILE A 9 -12.75 -5.56 6.71
CA ILE A 9 -11.43 -4.92 6.66
C ILE A 9 -11.03 -4.51 8.08
N GLY A 10 -9.88 -4.96 8.55
CA GLY A 10 -9.41 -4.70 9.90
C GLY A 10 -8.17 -5.49 10.29
N THR A 11 -7.61 -5.16 11.45
CA THR A 11 -6.50 -5.90 12.09
C THR A 11 -6.94 -7.31 12.47
N VAL A 12 -6.01 -8.24 12.64
CA VAL A 12 -6.35 -9.59 13.10
C VAL A 12 -6.39 -9.65 14.63
N VAL A 13 -7.56 -9.92 15.21
CA VAL A 13 -7.76 -10.03 16.66
C VAL A 13 -8.19 -11.46 17.00
N ARG A 14 -7.66 -12.00 18.09
CA ARG A 14 -8.02 -13.33 18.60
C ARG A 14 -9.32 -13.25 19.41
N LYS A 15 -10.27 -14.14 19.13
CA LYS A 15 -11.51 -14.25 19.91
C LYS A 15 -11.28 -15.01 21.22
N GLU A 16 -12.14 -14.75 22.20
CA GLU A 16 -12.15 -15.47 23.49
C GLU A 16 -12.51 -16.96 23.33
N ASP A 17 -13.40 -17.27 22.39
CA ASP A 17 -13.95 -18.60 22.12
C ASP A 17 -13.11 -19.47 21.17
N SER A 18 -11.86 -19.07 20.93
CA SER A 18 -10.95 -19.56 19.88
C SER A 18 -11.32 -19.10 18.47
N GLY A 19 -10.30 -18.79 17.67
CA GLY A 19 -10.44 -18.22 16.33
C GLY A 19 -9.98 -16.77 16.24
N TYR A 20 -10.19 -16.17 15.06
CA TYR A 20 -9.74 -14.82 14.74
C TYR A 20 -10.84 -14.04 14.02
N GLU A 21 -10.83 -12.72 14.19
CA GLU A 21 -11.70 -11.79 13.47
C GLU A 21 -10.98 -10.49 13.13
N ALA A 22 -11.63 -9.69 12.28
CA ALA A 22 -11.19 -8.34 11.97
C ALA A 22 -11.53 -7.40 13.14
N GLY A 23 -10.54 -6.68 13.64
CA GLY A 23 -10.67 -5.63 14.64
C GLY A 23 -10.37 -4.24 14.07
N PRO A 24 -10.44 -3.20 14.93
CA PRO A 24 -10.16 -1.83 14.51
C PRO A 24 -8.70 -1.65 14.08
N ILE A 25 -8.49 -0.76 13.11
CA ILE A 25 -7.18 -0.34 12.62
C ILE A 25 -6.73 0.90 13.42
N PRO A 26 -5.54 0.87 14.06
CA PRO A 26 -5.02 2.01 14.80
C PRO A 26 -4.98 3.29 13.95
N GLY A 27 -5.57 4.37 14.47
CA GLY A 27 -5.61 5.68 13.80
C GLY A 27 -6.68 5.84 12.72
N ILE A 28 -7.32 4.75 12.26
CA ILE A 28 -8.38 4.79 11.23
C ILE A 28 -9.75 4.37 11.78
N GLY A 29 -9.80 3.33 12.64
CA GLY A 29 -11.05 2.78 13.21
C GLY A 29 -11.48 1.46 12.56
N GLY A 30 -12.77 1.16 12.54
CA GLY A 30 -13.32 -0.10 12.02
C GLY A 30 -13.60 -1.16 13.09
N PRO A 31 -13.73 -2.44 12.73
CA PRO A 31 -13.56 -3.03 11.39
C PRO A 31 -14.64 -2.58 10.40
N PHE A 32 -14.36 -2.61 9.09
CA PHE A 32 -15.25 -2.10 8.05
C PHE A 32 -15.90 -3.22 7.23
N ASP A 33 -17.22 -3.13 7.03
CA ASP A 33 -17.97 -4.07 6.18
C ASP A 33 -17.74 -3.84 4.68
N THR A 34 -17.30 -2.64 4.29
CA THR A 34 -17.07 -2.29 2.89
C THR A 34 -15.74 -1.55 2.67
N ALA A 35 -15.17 -1.70 1.48
CA ALA A 35 -14.00 -0.93 1.06
C ALA A 35 -14.29 0.57 1.00
N ALA A 36 -15.51 0.96 0.61
CA ALA A 36 -15.93 2.35 0.62
C ALA A 36 -15.84 2.97 2.02
N ALA A 37 -16.40 2.30 3.04
CA ALA A 37 -16.34 2.77 4.43
C ALA A 37 -14.88 2.85 4.94
N PHE A 38 -14.01 1.92 4.53
CA PHE A 38 -12.59 2.00 4.81
C PHE A 38 -11.94 3.24 4.18
N PHE A 39 -12.16 3.49 2.88
CA PHE A 39 -11.57 4.64 2.19
C PHE A 39 -12.09 5.98 2.72
N GLU A 40 -13.37 6.05 3.13
CA GLU A 40 -13.92 7.23 3.80
C GLU A 40 -13.21 7.51 5.13
N ALA A 41 -13.02 6.48 5.96
CA ALA A 41 -12.33 6.59 7.24
C ALA A 41 -10.83 6.92 7.08
N TRP A 42 -10.17 6.32 6.09
CA TRP A 42 -8.79 6.64 5.74
C TRP A 42 -8.67 8.09 5.26
N ALA A 43 -9.57 8.56 4.39
CA ALA A 43 -9.53 9.93 3.88
C ALA A 43 -9.74 10.98 4.97
N ALA A 44 -10.52 10.66 6.00
CA ALA A 44 -10.72 11.55 7.15
C ALA A 44 -9.49 11.64 8.08
N THR A 45 -8.58 10.69 8.01
CA THR A 45 -7.45 10.54 8.94
C THR A 45 -6.08 10.67 8.26
N ALA A 46 -6.04 10.67 6.93
CA ALA A 46 -4.83 10.73 6.12
C ALA A 46 -3.97 11.96 6.44
N LYS A 47 -2.70 11.70 6.75
CA LYS A 47 -1.68 12.73 6.97
C LYS A 47 -0.46 12.40 6.12
N PHE A 48 -0.04 13.35 5.30
CA PHE A 48 1.16 13.22 4.50
C PHE A 48 2.38 13.69 5.30
N LYS A 49 3.50 12.95 5.19
CA LYS A 49 4.70 13.18 6.01
C LYS A 49 5.39 14.51 5.71
N ARG A 50 5.33 14.98 4.47
CA ARG A 50 6.07 16.17 4.01
C ARG A 50 5.18 17.41 4.04
N GLY A 51 5.74 18.50 4.57
CA GLY A 51 5.10 19.82 4.59
C GLY A 51 5.30 20.58 3.27
N LYS A 52 4.62 21.72 3.13
CA LYS A 52 4.66 22.56 1.92
C LYS A 52 6.07 23.03 1.59
N GLU A 53 6.81 23.43 2.62
CA GLU A 53 8.18 23.95 2.49
C GLU A 53 9.14 22.87 2.00
N GLU A 54 8.98 21.64 2.50
CA GLU A 54 9.80 20.50 2.10
C GLU A 54 9.49 20.06 0.66
N ILE A 55 8.21 20.06 0.28
CA ILE A 55 7.78 19.81 -1.10
C ILE A 55 8.38 20.85 -2.05
N ALA A 56 8.34 22.13 -1.67
CA ALA A 56 8.91 23.20 -2.48
C ALA A 56 10.43 23.03 -2.68
N GLN A 57 11.17 22.65 -1.63
CA GLN A 57 12.61 22.39 -1.73
C GLN A 57 12.94 21.22 -2.67
N ILE A 58 12.13 20.15 -2.64
CA ILE A 58 12.33 18.97 -3.51
C ILE A 58 12.04 19.32 -4.96
N LEU A 59 10.92 19.98 -5.23
CA LEU A 59 10.46 20.26 -6.60
C LEU A 59 11.17 21.43 -7.27
N GLN A 60 11.88 22.29 -6.53
CA GLN A 60 12.73 23.33 -7.10
C GLN A 60 13.81 22.80 -8.05
N ARG A 61 14.16 21.51 -7.96
CA ARG A 61 15.30 20.94 -8.70
C ARG A 61 14.93 20.27 -10.01
N VAL A 62 13.78 19.59 -10.10
CA VAL A 62 13.37 18.83 -11.31
C VAL A 62 11.85 18.57 -11.23
N GLY A 63 11.07 19.02 -12.22
CA GLY A 63 9.69 18.54 -12.37
C GLY A 63 8.79 19.38 -13.29
N PRO A 64 7.82 18.76 -13.99
CA PRO A 64 6.84 19.47 -14.82
C PRO A 64 5.70 20.13 -14.01
N ILE A 65 5.63 19.88 -12.70
CA ILE A 65 4.55 20.32 -11.80
C ILE A 65 5.12 21.33 -10.80
N SER A 66 4.42 22.45 -10.59
CA SER A 66 4.86 23.47 -9.61
C SER A 66 4.71 22.96 -8.17
N ALA A 67 5.48 23.55 -7.24
CA ALA A 67 5.36 23.20 -5.83
C ALA A 67 3.95 23.50 -5.28
N GLU A 68 3.36 24.62 -5.71
CA GLU A 68 2.00 25.02 -5.34
C GLU A 68 0.96 24.02 -5.86
N GLU A 69 1.13 23.54 -7.09
CA GLU A 69 0.25 22.54 -7.68
C GLU A 69 0.36 21.20 -6.96
N MET A 70 1.57 20.75 -6.62
CA MET A 70 1.77 19.53 -5.83
C MET A 70 1.13 19.63 -4.44
N VAL A 71 1.29 20.76 -3.77
CA VAL A 71 0.64 21.01 -2.47
C VAL A 71 -0.87 20.90 -2.60
N LYS A 72 -1.46 21.52 -3.63
CA LYS A 72 -2.90 21.42 -3.91
C LYS A 72 -3.33 19.97 -4.14
N ILE A 73 -2.58 19.20 -4.94
CA ILE A 73 -2.86 17.78 -5.18
C ILE A 73 -2.88 17.01 -3.86
N ILE A 74 -1.89 17.20 -2.99
CA ILE A 74 -1.79 16.51 -1.70
C ILE A 74 -2.96 16.88 -0.77
N GLU A 75 -3.37 18.14 -0.75
CA GLU A 75 -4.50 18.62 0.06
C GLU A 75 -5.85 18.08 -0.45
N GLU A 76 -6.04 18.00 -1.76
CA GLU A 76 -7.29 17.55 -2.37
C GLU A 76 -7.42 16.02 -2.45
N PHE A 77 -6.29 15.29 -2.52
CA PHE A 77 -6.26 13.85 -2.77
C PHE A 77 -7.17 13.02 -1.83
N PRO A 78 -7.15 13.21 -0.49
CA PRO A 78 -8.04 12.45 0.39
C PRO A 78 -9.52 12.67 0.05
N SER A 79 -9.91 13.90 -0.26
CA SER A 79 -11.30 14.22 -0.62
C SER A 79 -11.73 13.59 -1.95
N GLN A 80 -10.81 13.51 -2.92
CA GLN A 80 -11.06 12.83 -4.21
C GLN A 80 -11.22 11.32 -4.02
N ILE A 81 -10.38 10.70 -3.19
CA ILE A 81 -10.52 9.28 -2.82
C ILE A 81 -11.87 9.02 -2.18
N ARG A 82 -12.27 9.84 -1.19
CA ARG A 82 -13.57 9.74 -0.53
C ARG A 82 -14.73 9.82 -1.52
N ASN A 83 -14.71 10.78 -2.44
CA ASN A 83 -15.76 10.94 -3.44
C ASN A 83 -15.82 9.75 -4.43
N THR A 84 -14.66 9.18 -4.76
CA THR A 84 -14.56 8.04 -5.68
C THR A 84 -14.98 6.72 -5.01
N ALA A 85 -14.75 6.58 -3.70
CA ALA A 85 -15.10 5.40 -2.92
C ALA A 85 -16.59 5.05 -2.99
N ALA A 86 -17.46 6.07 -3.04
CA ALA A 86 -18.91 5.90 -3.22
C ALA A 86 -19.32 5.32 -4.59
N HIS A 87 -18.39 5.29 -5.55
CA HIS A 87 -18.62 4.89 -6.94
C HIS A 87 -17.79 3.67 -7.35
N LEU A 88 -17.34 2.86 -6.38
CA LEU A 88 -16.62 1.62 -6.69
C LEU A 88 -17.45 0.73 -7.62
N PRO A 89 -16.93 0.38 -8.82
CA PRO A 89 -17.75 -0.11 -9.94
C PRO A 89 -18.28 -1.54 -9.75
N PHE A 90 -17.70 -2.31 -8.83
CA PHE A 90 -18.05 -3.72 -8.65
C PHE A 90 -18.27 -4.06 -7.17
N PRO A 91 -19.34 -4.81 -6.84
CA PRO A 91 -19.57 -5.31 -5.49
C PRO A 91 -18.38 -6.14 -4.96
N THR A 92 -17.69 -6.89 -5.82
CA THR A 92 -16.50 -7.67 -5.46
C THR A 92 -15.31 -6.81 -5.01
N CYS A 93 -15.30 -5.52 -5.36
CA CYS A 93 -14.28 -4.57 -4.90
C CYS A 93 -14.71 -3.82 -3.64
N ASN A 94 -16.00 -3.84 -3.31
CA ASN A 94 -16.56 -3.10 -2.19
C ASN A 94 -16.95 -3.98 -1.00
N GLU A 95 -17.36 -5.22 -1.23
CA GLU A 95 -17.84 -6.15 -0.20
C GLU A 95 -16.87 -7.31 -0.02
N GLY A 96 -16.94 -7.93 1.16
CA GLY A 96 -16.06 -9.03 1.53
C GLY A 96 -16.34 -10.35 0.78
N PRO A 97 -15.50 -11.38 1.00
CA PRO A 97 -14.40 -11.39 1.96
C PRO A 97 -13.13 -10.70 1.43
N PHE A 98 -12.41 -10.03 2.33
CA PHE A 98 -11.22 -9.24 2.03
C PHE A 98 -9.94 -10.04 2.28
N PRO A 99 -8.93 -9.95 1.39
CA PRO A 99 -7.66 -10.66 1.54
C PRO A 99 -6.89 -10.15 2.76
N LEU A 100 -6.22 -11.08 3.46
CA LEU A 100 -5.20 -10.72 4.45
C LEU A 100 -3.93 -10.28 3.72
N ASP A 101 -3.44 -9.10 4.07
CA ASP A 101 -2.20 -8.55 3.57
C ASP A 101 -1.11 -8.57 4.64
N HIS A 102 0.13 -8.82 4.21
CA HIS A 102 1.30 -8.82 5.06
C HIS A 102 2.12 -7.58 4.73
N ASP A 103 1.98 -6.53 5.54
CA ASP A 103 2.57 -5.20 5.30
C ASP A 103 4.10 -5.21 5.14
N ASP A 104 4.78 -6.19 5.75
CA ASP A 104 6.25 -6.35 5.69
C ASP A 104 6.67 -7.64 4.95
N PHE A 105 6.11 -7.91 3.77
CA PHE A 105 6.34 -9.17 3.05
C PHE A 105 7.70 -9.19 2.33
N LEU A 106 8.79 -9.17 3.10
CA LEU A 106 10.19 -9.22 2.66
C LEU A 106 10.77 -10.63 2.78
N HIS A 107 11.89 -10.88 2.09
CA HIS A 107 12.60 -12.17 2.11
C HIS A 107 12.97 -12.64 3.53
N SER A 108 13.27 -11.72 4.46
CA SER A 108 13.58 -12.03 5.85
C SER A 108 12.41 -12.64 6.62
N ASN A 109 11.17 -12.45 6.14
CA ASN A 109 9.95 -12.98 6.75
C ASN A 109 9.46 -14.26 6.04
N ILE A 110 10.26 -14.81 5.12
CA ILE A 110 9.97 -16.07 4.40
C ILE A 110 10.97 -17.13 4.86
N MET A 111 10.47 -18.20 5.46
CA MET A 111 11.28 -19.34 5.83
C MET A 111 11.37 -20.30 4.66
N VAL A 112 12.59 -20.77 4.39
CA VAL A 112 12.88 -21.76 3.35
C VAL A 112 13.61 -22.94 3.95
N ASP A 113 13.33 -24.13 3.45
CA ASP A 113 14.13 -25.32 3.75
C ASP A 113 15.50 -25.21 3.06
N GLU A 114 16.58 -25.46 3.79
CA GLU A 114 17.95 -25.26 3.27
C GLU A 114 18.32 -26.26 2.16
N ALA A 115 17.80 -27.48 2.22
CA ALA A 115 18.16 -28.53 1.27
C ALA A 115 17.36 -28.45 -0.05
N SER A 116 16.08 -28.10 0.04
CA SER A 116 15.13 -28.10 -1.09
C SER A 116 14.78 -26.71 -1.61
N PHE A 117 15.07 -25.65 -0.84
CA PHE A 117 14.61 -24.27 -1.09
C PHE A 117 13.08 -24.11 -1.13
N GLU A 118 12.32 -25.09 -0.63
CA GLU A 118 10.87 -24.96 -0.51
C GLU A 118 10.49 -23.96 0.58
N VAL A 119 9.46 -23.13 0.32
CA VAL A 119 8.92 -22.21 1.33
C VAL A 119 8.17 -23.01 2.39
N THR A 120 8.65 -22.96 3.63
CA THR A 120 8.07 -23.70 4.77
C THR A 120 7.13 -22.85 5.62
N GLY A 121 7.24 -21.53 5.53
CA GLY A 121 6.34 -20.63 6.25
C GLY A 121 6.62 -19.16 6.02
N ILE A 122 5.67 -18.34 6.48
CA ILE A 122 5.76 -16.88 6.52
C ILE A 122 5.58 -16.46 7.98
N ILE A 123 6.45 -15.57 8.47
CA ILE A 123 6.49 -15.13 9.88
C ILE A 123 6.25 -13.62 10.01
N ASP A 124 6.22 -13.12 11.25
CA ASP A 124 6.09 -11.69 11.59
C ASP A 124 4.78 -11.00 11.15
N TRP A 125 3.66 -11.67 11.38
CA TRP A 125 2.30 -11.20 11.08
C TRP A 125 1.78 -10.05 11.97
N LYS A 126 2.63 -9.40 12.79
CA LYS A 126 2.20 -8.47 13.86
C LYS A 126 1.39 -7.26 13.36
N TRP A 127 1.59 -6.86 12.10
CA TRP A 127 0.88 -5.74 11.47
C TRP A 127 -0.04 -6.18 10.34
N ALA A 128 -0.29 -7.48 10.22
CA ALA A 128 -1.17 -8.00 9.20
C ALA A 128 -2.62 -7.57 9.44
N TRP A 129 -3.27 -7.23 8.35
CA TRP A 129 -4.65 -6.74 8.37
C TRP A 129 -5.30 -7.07 7.03
N THR A 130 -6.62 -7.10 7.01
CA THR A 130 -7.37 -7.34 5.79
C THR A 130 -7.58 -6.03 5.05
N VAL A 131 -7.41 -6.05 3.73
CA VAL A 131 -7.38 -4.85 2.88
C VAL A 131 -8.41 -4.93 1.74
N PRO A 132 -8.88 -3.80 1.20
CA PRO A 132 -9.58 -3.79 -0.09
C PRO A 132 -8.78 -4.52 -1.19
N TRP A 133 -9.47 -5.25 -2.08
CA TRP A 133 -8.82 -6.00 -3.17
C TRP A 133 -7.88 -5.15 -4.04
N GLY A 134 -8.23 -3.87 -4.27
CA GLY A 134 -7.42 -2.95 -5.06
C GLY A 134 -6.11 -2.50 -4.38
N LEU A 135 -5.95 -2.75 -3.08
CA LEU A 135 -4.72 -2.41 -2.34
C LEU A 135 -3.79 -3.60 -2.13
N MET A 136 -4.19 -4.82 -2.50
CA MET A 136 -3.30 -5.98 -2.34
C MET A 136 -2.10 -5.88 -3.26
N GLY A 137 -0.90 -5.88 -2.67
CA GLY A 137 0.37 -5.87 -3.38
C GLY A 137 0.93 -7.28 -3.59
N TYR A 138 1.84 -7.41 -4.55
CA TYR A 138 2.82 -8.49 -4.55
C TYR A 138 4.00 -8.08 -3.65
N PRO A 139 4.76 -9.04 -3.08
CA PRO A 139 5.96 -8.70 -2.34
C PRO A 139 6.88 -7.81 -3.18
N ASP A 140 7.35 -6.72 -2.57
CA ASP A 140 8.09 -5.66 -3.27
C ASP A 140 9.35 -6.17 -3.96
N PHE A 141 9.98 -7.23 -3.43
CA PHE A 141 11.16 -7.84 -4.05
C PHE A 141 10.86 -8.63 -5.34
N LEU A 142 9.59 -8.94 -5.62
CA LEU A 142 9.15 -9.48 -6.91
C LEU A 142 8.73 -8.36 -7.87
N ARG A 143 8.53 -7.14 -7.35
CA ARG A 143 8.17 -5.99 -8.17
C ARG A 143 9.42 -5.50 -8.89
N ALA A 144 9.60 -5.96 -10.12
CA ALA A 144 10.51 -5.30 -11.05
C ALA A 144 9.96 -3.89 -11.29
N MET A 145 10.55 -2.88 -10.65
CA MET A 145 10.27 -1.49 -11.01
C MET A 145 10.59 -1.32 -12.49
N PRO A 146 9.62 -0.90 -13.33
CA PRO A 146 9.95 -0.55 -14.70
C PRO A 146 11.06 0.50 -14.64
N ARG A 147 12.11 0.33 -15.44
CA ARG A 147 13.29 1.22 -15.40
C ARG A 147 12.88 2.69 -15.45
N SER A 148 11.84 3.04 -16.20
CA SER A 148 11.29 4.41 -16.28
C SER A 148 10.82 5.04 -14.95
N PHE A 149 10.73 4.28 -13.86
CA PHE A 149 10.30 4.74 -12.54
C PHE A 149 11.39 4.63 -11.46
N ASP A 150 12.63 4.33 -11.83
CA ASP A 150 13.74 4.33 -10.89
C ASP A 150 14.15 5.76 -10.48
N LEU A 151 14.97 5.89 -9.44
CA LEU A 151 15.28 7.18 -8.83
C LEU A 151 15.96 8.11 -9.85
N PRO A 152 15.60 9.42 -9.90
CA PRO A 152 16.18 10.38 -10.86
C PRO A 152 17.71 10.45 -10.83
N GLN A 153 18.32 10.13 -9.69
CA GLN A 153 19.77 10.10 -9.50
C GLN A 153 20.49 8.99 -10.27
N HIS A 154 19.75 8.00 -10.81
CA HIS A 154 20.29 6.95 -11.67
C HIS A 154 20.23 7.31 -13.16
N TYR A 155 19.76 8.52 -13.50
CA TYR A 155 19.59 8.99 -14.87
C TYR A 155 20.39 10.27 -15.13
N ASP A 156 20.87 10.42 -16.36
CA ASP A 156 21.47 11.67 -16.82
C ASP A 156 20.42 12.75 -17.14
N GLU A 157 20.88 13.94 -17.52
CA GLU A 157 20.04 15.07 -17.91
C GLU A 157 19.13 14.80 -19.13
N ASN A 158 19.40 13.75 -19.90
CA ASN A 158 18.61 13.30 -21.04
C ASN A 158 17.68 12.13 -20.67
N GLY A 159 17.60 11.76 -19.39
CA GLY A 159 16.79 10.64 -18.90
C GLY A 159 17.35 9.26 -19.26
N GLN A 160 18.64 9.14 -19.60
CA GLN A 160 19.29 7.86 -19.88
C GLN A 160 19.91 7.28 -18.60
N PRO A 161 19.83 5.96 -18.37
CA PRO A 161 20.48 5.33 -17.22
C PRO A 161 21.99 5.64 -17.17
N LEU A 162 22.53 5.92 -15.99
CA LEU A 162 23.96 6.18 -15.79
C LEU A 162 24.81 4.90 -15.82
N GLU A 163 24.27 3.79 -15.29
CA GLU A 163 24.92 2.49 -15.26
C GLU A 163 24.76 1.76 -16.61
N GLU A 164 25.86 1.21 -17.17
CA GLU A 164 25.87 0.62 -18.52
C GLU A 164 25.17 -0.74 -18.60
N ASP A 165 25.18 -1.52 -17.51
CA ASP A 165 24.43 -2.78 -17.37
C ASP A 165 22.91 -2.58 -17.30
N VAL A 166 22.47 -1.32 -17.13
CA VAL A 166 21.06 -0.90 -17.20
C VAL A 166 20.69 -0.40 -18.61
N LYS A 167 21.65 -0.34 -19.56
CA LYS A 167 21.47 0.08 -20.95
C LYS A 167 21.33 -1.10 -21.94
N GLU A 168 20.48 -2.08 -21.66
CA GLU A 168 19.96 -3.04 -22.66
C GLU A 168 18.47 -3.33 -22.47
#